data_AF-A0A9W6PEV6-F1
#
_entry.id   AF-A0A9W6PEV6-F1
#
_cell.length_a   1.000
_cell.length_b   1.000
_cell.length_c   1.000
_cell.angle_alpha   90.00
_cell.angle_beta   90.00
_cell.angle_gamma   90.00
#
_symmetry.space_group_name_H-M   'P 1'
#
loop_
_entity.id
_entity.type
_entity.pdbx_description
1 polymer ?
#
loop_
_entity_poly.entity_id
_entity_poly.type
_entity_poly.pdbx_seq_one_letter_code
_entity_poly.pdbx_strand_id
1 'polypeptide(L)'
;MSSPWLDPLTNLLNPKVGVFYVAVLPPFIPAGAPHLAAGVLLTSVHVAEGLLWSAVLIAFARTLRTRLRRPSVRRLLDRATGVAVLGFGAKLALGD
;
A
#
# COMPACT_ATOMS: atom_id res chain seq x y z
N MET A 1 -14.40 9.80 13.50
CA MET A 1 -13.07 9.94 14.14
C MET A 1 -12.67 8.56 14.64
N SER A 2 -11.96 7.76 13.84
CA SER A 2 -11.38 6.51 14.32
C SER A 2 -10.30 6.86 15.35
N SER A 3 -10.33 6.19 16.50
CA SER A 3 -9.36 6.46 17.55
C SER A 3 -7.96 6.03 17.08
N PRO A 4 -6.92 6.87 17.24
CA PRO A 4 -5.60 6.65 16.64
C PRO A 4 -4.86 5.41 17.17
N TRP A 5 -5.40 4.74 18.19
CA TRP A 5 -4.84 3.56 18.83
C TRP A 5 -5.47 2.24 18.36
N LEU A 6 -6.66 2.27 17.75
CA LEU A 6 -7.28 1.06 17.22
C LEU A 6 -6.63 0.60 15.91
N ASP A 7 -6.10 1.51 15.11
CA ASP A 7 -5.51 1.19 13.80
C ASP A 7 -4.22 0.35 13.89
N PRO A 8 -3.27 0.62 14.81
CA PRO A 8 -2.09 -0.21 15.01
C PRO A 8 -2.43 -1.59 15.58
N LEU A 9 -3.33 -1.64 16.57
CA LEU A 9 -3.80 -2.89 17.17
C LEU A 9 -4.54 -3.76 16.16
N THR A 10 -5.40 -3.18 15.33
CA THR A 10 -6.13 -3.91 14.28
C THR A 10 -5.19 -4.46 13.21
N ASN A 11 -4.12 -3.73 12.86
CA ASN A 11 -3.07 -4.25 11.98
C ASN A 11 -2.25 -5.38 12.63
N LEU A 12 -1.89 -5.23 13.91
CA LEU A 12 -1.11 -6.21 14.65
C LEU A 12 -1.89 -7.52 14.90
N LEU A 13 -3.21 -7.41 15.15
CA LEU A 13 -4.14 -8.52 15.26
C LEU A 13 -4.66 -9.01 13.90
N ASN A 14 -4.23 -8.42 12.77
CA ASN A 14 -4.63 -8.91 11.46
C ASN A 14 -3.87 -10.21 11.17
N PRO A 15 -4.52 -11.38 11.24
CA PRO A 15 -3.83 -12.66 11.11
C PRO A 15 -3.18 -12.82 9.74
N LYS A 16 -3.57 -12.02 8.75
CA LYS A 16 -3.03 -12.06 7.39
C LYS A 16 -1.52 -11.78 7.34
N VAL A 17 -1.04 -10.84 8.17
CA VAL A 17 0.39 -10.52 8.24
C VAL A 17 1.16 -11.65 8.93
N GLY A 18 0.63 -12.17 10.05
CA GLY A 18 1.24 -13.31 10.75
C GLY A 18 1.32 -14.56 9.87
N VAL A 19 0.24 -14.90 9.17
CA VAL A 19 0.18 -16.04 8.25
C VAL A 19 1.13 -15.86 7.06
N PHE A 20 1.23 -14.64 6.51
CA PHE A 20 2.20 -14.34 5.45
C PHE A 20 3.64 -14.59 5.91
N TYR A 21 4.03 -14.08 7.08
CA TYR A 21 5.38 -14.30 7.60
C TYR A 21 5.65 -15.77 7.90
N VAL A 22 4.69 -16.51 8.48
CA VAL A 22 4.83 -17.96 8.72
C VAL A 22 4.97 -18.75 7.40
N ALA A 23 4.31 -18.33 6.33
CA ALA A 23 4.42 -18.98 5.02
C ALA A 23 5.72 -18.63 4.28
N VAL A 24 6.25 -17.41 4.47
CA VAL A 24 7.39 -16.90 3.71
C VAL A 24 8.73 -17.14 4.41
N LEU A 25 8.81 -17.17 5.76
CA LEU A 25 10.07 -17.36 6.49
C LEU A 25 10.76 -18.73 6.32
N PRO A 26 10.06 -19.88 6.41
CA PRO A 26 10.70 -21.19 6.53
C PRO A 26 11.77 -21.52 5.47
N PRO A 27 11.61 -21.11 4.19
CA PRO A 27 12.61 -21.37 3.15
C PRO A 27 13.89 -20.53 3.27
N PHE A 28 13.85 -19.37 3.96
CA PHE A 28 14.98 -18.44 4.02
C PHE A 28 15.81 -18.58 5.30
N ILE A 29 15.44 -19.48 6.22
CA ILE A 29 16.19 -19.72 7.46
C ILE A 29 17.14 -20.90 7.25
N PRO A 30 18.47 -20.69 7.31
CA PRO A 30 19.45 -21.78 7.24
C PRO A 30 19.25 -22.76 8.39
N ALA A 31 19.36 -24.07 8.12
CA ALA A 31 19.29 -25.10 9.15
C ALA A 31 20.42 -24.87 10.19
N GLY A 32 20.05 -24.42 11.39
CA GLY A 32 20.99 -24.13 12.49
C GLY A 32 21.04 -22.65 12.94
N ALA A 33 20.37 -21.72 12.24
CA ALA A 33 20.30 -20.32 12.66
C ALA A 33 19.18 -20.07 13.70
N PRO A 34 19.33 -19.10 14.63
CA PRO A 34 18.26 -18.73 15.56
C PRO A 34 17.04 -18.19 14.80
N HIS A 35 15.94 -18.96 14.80
CA HIS A 35 14.71 -18.63 14.04
C HIS A 35 14.14 -17.24 14.37
N LEU A 36 14.23 -16.80 15.63
CA LEU A 36 13.79 -15.47 16.04
C LEU A 36 14.64 -14.35 15.42
N ALA A 37 15.96 -14.50 15.41
CA ALA A 37 16.85 -13.47 14.84
C ALA A 37 16.66 -13.34 13.34
N ALA A 38 16.53 -14.47 12.62
CA ALA A 38 16.23 -14.47 11.19
C ALA A 38 14.86 -13.84 10.89
N GLY A 39 13.84 -14.16 11.68
CA GLY A 39 12.50 -13.59 11.51
C GLY A 39 12.44 -12.09 11.77
N VAL A 40 13.11 -11.61 12.81
CA VAL A 40 13.23 -10.18 13.10
C VAL A 40 13.96 -9.46 11.96
N LEU A 41 15.08 -10.00 11.47
CA LEU A 41 15.84 -9.39 10.37
C LEU A 41 14.99 -9.26 9.10
N LEU A 42 14.32 -10.33 8.68
CA LEU A 42 13.45 -10.32 7.49
C LEU A 42 12.28 -9.33 7.65
N THR A 43 11.66 -9.28 8.83
CA THR A 43 10.60 -8.32 9.13
C THR A 43 11.12 -6.89 9.08
N SER A 44 12.31 -6.62 9.63
CA SER A 44 12.93 -5.29 9.59
C SER A 44 13.25 -4.84 8.16
N VAL A 45 13.75 -5.74 7.31
CA VAL A 45 14.01 -5.44 5.88
C VAL A 45 12.71 -5.09 5.17
N HIS A 46 11.65 -5.88 5.37
CA HIS A 46 10.35 -5.61 4.75
C HIS A 46 9.77 -4.25 5.16
N VAL A 47 9.85 -3.92 6.45
CA VAL A 47 9.41 -2.61 6.96
C VAL A 47 10.26 -1.49 6.35
N ALA A 48 11.57 -1.67 6.24
CA ALA A 48 12.47 -0.69 5.65
C ALA A 48 12.15 -0.43 4.16
N GLU A 49 11.88 -1.48 3.38
CA GLU A 49 11.45 -1.33 1.98
C GLU A 49 10.09 -0.61 1.88
N GLY A 50 9.12 -0.97 2.72
CA GLY A 50 7.81 -0.32 2.74
C GLY A 50 7.92 1.18 3.07
N LEU A 51 8.78 1.53 4.02
CA LEU A 51 9.06 2.93 4.38
C LEU A 51 9.80 3.66 3.26
N LEU A 52 10.81 3.04 2.65
CA LEU A 52 11.55 3.61 1.53
C LEU A 52 10.61 3.88 0.36
N TRP A 53 9.78 2.90 -0.01
CA TRP A 53 8.80 3.03 -1.07
C TRP A 53 7.76 4.12 -0.77
N SER A 54 7.25 4.16 0.46
CA SER A 54 6.33 5.21 0.89
C SER A 54 6.98 6.59 0.84
N ALA A 55 8.24 6.71 1.26
CA ALA A 55 8.99 7.97 1.18
C ALA A 55 9.18 8.41 -0.28
N VAL A 56 9.50 7.49 -1.19
CA VAL A 56 9.58 7.76 -2.64
C VAL A 56 8.24 8.25 -3.17
N LEU A 57 7.14 7.58 -2.85
CA LEU A 57 5.79 7.99 -3.26
C LEU A 57 5.43 9.37 -2.70
N ILE A 58 5.74 9.66 -1.44
CA ILE A 58 5.49 10.96 -0.82
C ILE A 58 6.32 12.05 -1.50
N ALA A 59 7.61 11.80 -1.75
CA ALA A 59 8.49 12.75 -2.44
C ALA A 59 7.99 13.03 -3.86
N PHE A 60 7.64 11.97 -4.61
CA PHE A 60 7.06 12.09 -5.94
C PHE A 60 5.74 12.86 -5.93
N ALA A 61 4.83 12.53 -4.99
CA ALA A 61 3.57 13.24 -4.81
C ALA A 61 3.78 14.72 -4.44
N ARG A 62 4.78 15.04 -3.62
CA ARG A 62 5.13 16.44 -3.29
C ARG A 62 5.62 17.21 -4.50
N THR A 63 6.50 16.61 -5.31
CA THR A 63 6.98 17.21 -6.56
C THR A 63 5.83 17.44 -7.53
N LEU A 64 4.99 16.41 -7.71
CA LEU A 64 3.81 16.46 -8.55
C LEU A 64 2.73 17.40 -8.01
N ARG A 65 2.63 17.63 -6.69
CA ARG A 65 1.64 18.55 -6.09
C ARG A 65 1.73 19.94 -6.69
N THR A 66 2.92 20.41 -7.06
CA THR A 66 3.11 21.69 -7.75
C THR A 66 2.50 21.68 -9.17
N ARG A 67 2.60 20.55 -9.88
CA ARG A 67 2.02 20.32 -11.21
C ARG A 67 0.51 20.06 -11.15
N LEU A 68 0.04 19.24 -10.21
CA LEU A 68 -1.38 18.94 -9.96
C LEU A 68 -2.16 20.15 -9.45
N ARG A 69 -1.52 21.13 -8.81
CA ARG A 69 -2.18 22.40 -8.45
C ARG A 69 -2.50 23.27 -9.66
N ARG A 70 -1.95 22.98 -10.84
CA ARG A 70 -2.33 23.71 -12.06
C ARG A 70 -3.79 23.41 -12.41
N PRO A 71 -4.61 24.44 -12.69
CA PRO A 71 -6.02 24.27 -13.02
C PRO A 71 -6.26 23.30 -14.20
N SER A 72 -5.34 23.26 -15.16
CA SER A 72 -5.40 22.36 -16.32
C SER A 72 -5.30 20.88 -15.95
N VAL A 73 -4.42 20.52 -15.00
CA VAL A 73 -4.22 19.13 -14.56
C VAL A 73 -5.40 18.65 -13.73
N ARG A 74 -5.95 19.50 -12.85
CA ARG A 74 -7.20 19.20 -12.13
C ARG A 74 -8.36 18.95 -13.09
N ARG A 75 -8.57 19.85 -14.06
CA ARG A 75 -9.62 19.67 -15.08
C ARG A 75 -9.43 18.39 -15.89
N LEU A 76 -8.20 17.97 -16.17
CA LEU A 76 -7.94 16.71 -16.87
C LEU A 76 -8.29 15.51 -15.98
N LEU A 77 -7.91 15.51 -14.71
CA LEU A 77 -8.23 14.44 -13.76
C LEU A 77 -9.73 14.33 -13.50
N ASP A 78 -10.42 15.46 -13.32
CA ASP A 78 -11.88 15.50 -13.14
C ASP A 78 -12.60 14.95 -14.38
N ARG A 79 -12.12 15.32 -15.58
CA ARG A 79 -12.66 14.79 -16.85
C ARG A 79 -12.38 13.30 -17.00
N ALA A 80 -11.16 12.84 -16.72
CA ALA A 80 -10.80 11.43 -16.81
C ALA A 80 -11.64 10.58 -15.85
N THR A 81 -11.85 11.08 -14.61
CA THR A 81 -12.69 10.42 -13.62
C THR A 81 -14.15 10.39 -14.06
N GLY A 82 -14.68 11.52 -14.53
CA GLY A 82 -16.04 11.61 -15.06
C GLY A 82 -16.26 10.67 -16.25
N VAL A 83 -15.32 10.62 -17.19
CA VAL A 83 -15.35 9.69 -18.34
C VAL A 83 -15.26 8.25 -17.88
N ALA A 84 -14.42 7.92 -16.91
CA ALA A 84 -14.31 6.56 -16.38
C ALA A 84 -15.61 6.11 -15.70
N VAL A 85 -16.23 6.98 -14.88
CA VAL A 85 -17.51 6.66 -14.22
C VAL A 85 -18.65 6.55 -15.24
N LEU A 86 -18.74 7.49 -16.19
CA LEU A 86 -19.74 7.43 -17.25
C LEU A 86 -19.55 6.21 -18.14
N GLY A 87 -18.31 5.88 -18.48
CA GLY A 87 -17.97 4.68 -19.25
C GLY A 87 -18.30 3.39 -18.50
N PHE A 88 -18.05 3.36 -17.19
CA PHE A 88 -18.41 2.21 -16.36
C PHE A 88 -19.92 2.07 -16.22
N GLY A 89 -20.64 3.17 -16.00
CA GLY A 89 -22.11 3.19 -15.93
C GLY A 89 -22.75 2.83 -17.26
N ALA A 90 -22.22 3.31 -18.39
CA ALA A 90 -22.67 2.94 -19.72
C ALA A 90 -22.40 1.46 -20.00
N LYS A 91 -21.22 0.94 -19.62
CA LYS A 91 -20.92 -0.49 -19.72
C LYS A 91 -21.89 -1.33 -18.88
N LEU A 92 -22.27 -0.87 -17.69
CA LEU A 92 -23.24 -1.57 -16.83
C LEU A 92 -24.68 -1.49 -17.39
N ALA A 93 -25.03 -0.39 -18.06
CA ALA A 93 -26.35 -0.20 -18.65
C ALA A 93 -26.52 -0.90 -20.01
N LEU A 94 -25.41 -1.13 -20.73
CA LEU A 94 -25.38 -1.79 -22.04
C LEU A 94 -24.91 -3.26 -21.95
N GLY A 95 -24.27 -3.62 -20.85
CA GLY A 95 -23.87 -4.99 -20.54
C GLY A 95 -24.84 -5.54 -19.51
N ASP A 96 -25.85 -6.26 -20.00
CA ASP A 96 -26.66 -7.19 -19.22
C ASP A 96 -25.78 -8.33 -18.66
#